data_AF-A0A239H534-F1
#
_entry.id   AF-A0A239H534-F1
#
_cell.length_a   1.000
_cell.length_b   1.000
_cell.length_c   1.000
_cell.angle_alpha   90.00
_cell.angle_beta   90.00
_cell.angle_gamma   90.00
#
_symmetry.space_group_name_H-M   'P 1'
#
loop_
_entity.id
_entity.type
_entity.pdbx_description
1 polymer ?
#
loop_
_entity_poly.entity_id
_entity_poly.type
_entity_poly.pdbx_seq_one_letter_code
_entity_poly.pdbx_strand_id
1 'polypeptide(L)'
;METGITLKKLAFILLSLTSGILLCQDFSNQDNVSGQFTHKLTKISYGDFVQEFEYNNHGLIVKELSYDSNSSKTIKYIYNDHAKVALIEETDCSLSAPCETTETVYEYDLDGYISLARQYTDNTDYTVVTVYRRNSDGNPTIVMSTYSEITTSGDLIESTRRQLFEYDSLKRKIKHTNQYLSQTTSNWITNSTDQYAYTEKTTEVVSSIASSKFKVLRSYNTPNKELLVNSKTYEWLDASDEWGLISAFELELDENDNPIESLQYEWSYKSDKLVPWQKMDFIYDEAGNITRKAVWSFSENEQTWTRHYIDKYSYKKGLYFNQVAGAHWVSRLYGNIMPASRNRSIWNGEWEASSEIQYFYQALSLAKEDISLVYPNPASSIVSFDLSNSNEAQLILYDAQGANVVEQTIQTSRSISIQDLKKGTYYYRIVTEGNVQTGKLIKD
;
A
#
# COMPACT_ATOMS: atom_id res chain seq x y z
N MET A 1 5.95 -56.33 3.48
CA MET A 1 5.70 -55.13 2.67
C MET A 1 6.02 -53.95 3.57
N GLU A 2 7.29 -53.58 3.62
CA GLU A 2 7.78 -52.39 4.30
C GLU A 2 7.95 -51.30 3.24
N THR A 3 7.28 -50.17 3.40
CA THR A 3 7.55 -48.97 2.61
C THR A 3 8.41 -48.04 3.45
N GLY A 4 9.73 -48.21 3.34
CA GLY A 4 10.70 -47.24 3.82
C GLY A 4 10.69 -45.99 2.93
N ILE A 5 10.31 -44.85 3.50
CA ILE A 5 10.42 -43.54 2.85
C ILE A 5 11.80 -42.99 3.23
N THR A 6 12.68 -42.90 2.24
CA THR A 6 14.04 -42.35 2.41
C THR A 6 13.98 -40.83 2.49
N LEU A 7 14.36 -40.28 3.64
CA LEU A 7 14.44 -38.86 3.99
C LEU A 7 15.62 -38.14 3.29
N LYS A 8 15.69 -38.25 1.95
CA LYS A 8 16.82 -37.73 1.14
C LYS A 8 16.54 -36.42 0.39
N LYS A 9 15.35 -35.83 0.50
CA LYS A 9 14.95 -34.68 -0.35
C LYS A 9 14.79 -33.31 0.34
N LEU A 10 15.00 -33.19 1.65
CA LEU A 10 14.88 -31.89 2.33
C LEU A 10 16.20 -31.09 2.46
N ALA A 11 17.32 -31.61 1.94
CA ALA A 11 18.64 -30.96 2.10
C ALA A 11 19.05 -30.02 0.95
N PHE A 12 18.14 -29.63 0.03
CA PHE A 12 18.54 -28.93 -1.20
C PHE A 12 17.90 -27.57 -1.48
N ILE A 13 17.23 -26.95 -0.50
CA ILE A 13 16.73 -25.58 -0.66
C ILE A 13 17.09 -24.76 0.57
N LEU A 14 18.32 -24.25 0.61
CA LEU A 14 18.74 -23.01 1.29
C LEU A 14 20.24 -22.85 1.09
N LEU A 15 20.63 -22.20 -0.01
CA LEU A 15 22.01 -21.77 -0.28
C LEU A 15 22.01 -20.58 -1.24
N SER A 16 21.91 -19.38 -0.68
CA SER A 16 22.75 -18.22 -0.99
C SER A 16 22.56 -17.25 0.19
N LEU A 17 23.59 -16.93 0.98
CA LEU A 17 24.55 -15.86 0.69
C LEU A 17 25.89 -16.11 1.43
N THR A 18 26.97 -15.99 0.66
CA THR A 18 28.39 -15.68 1.01
C THR A 18 29.16 -16.53 2.05
N SER A 19 29.85 -17.54 1.50
CA SER A 19 31.25 -17.95 1.74
C SER A 19 31.79 -18.07 3.17
N GLY A 20 31.60 -19.25 3.76
CA GLY A 20 32.49 -19.86 4.76
C GLY A 20 32.44 -21.37 4.61
N ILE A 21 33.59 -22.02 4.39
CA ILE A 21 33.67 -23.49 4.29
C ILE A 21 33.33 -24.09 5.66
N LEU A 22 32.22 -24.82 5.75
CA LEU A 22 31.92 -25.68 6.89
C LEU A 22 32.28 -27.13 6.53
N LEU A 23 33.16 -27.74 7.31
CA LEU A 23 33.40 -29.19 7.27
C LEU A 23 32.18 -29.90 7.86
N CYS A 24 31.41 -30.62 7.03
CA CYS A 24 30.40 -31.54 7.52
C CYS A 24 31.08 -32.75 8.16
N GLN A 25 30.79 -33.01 9.43
CA GLN A 25 31.06 -34.29 10.07
C GLN A 25 29.87 -35.21 9.81
N ASP A 26 30.13 -36.32 9.13
CA ASP A 26 29.14 -37.33 8.75
C ASP A 26 28.68 -38.11 9.99
N PHE A 27 27.38 -38.05 10.31
CA PHE A 27 26.73 -38.88 11.34
C PHE A 27 25.95 -40.02 10.68
N SER A 28 26.58 -40.75 9.77
CA SER A 28 26.06 -42.03 9.27
C SER A 28 26.65 -43.19 10.08
N ASN A 29 26.05 -43.45 11.24
CA ASN A 29 25.93 -44.79 11.85
C ASN A 29 25.40 -44.65 13.28
N GLN A 30 24.07 -44.75 13.46
CA GLN A 30 23.50 -45.48 14.60
C GLN A 30 22.18 -46.11 14.15
N ASP A 31 22.15 -47.43 14.20
CA ASP A 31 20.99 -48.27 13.95
C ASP A 31 19.93 -48.11 15.06
N ASN A 32 18.67 -48.20 14.65
CA ASN A 32 17.48 -48.58 15.44
C ASN A 32 17.56 -48.38 16.95
N VAL A 33 17.05 -47.23 17.42
CA VAL A 33 16.54 -47.10 18.79
C VAL A 33 15.15 -46.50 18.72
N SER A 34 14.14 -47.30 19.04
CA SER A 34 12.82 -46.82 19.43
C SER A 34 12.96 -46.09 20.77
N GLY A 35 13.04 -44.76 20.73
CA GLY A 35 13.20 -43.91 21.90
C GLY A 35 12.57 -42.54 21.66
N GLN A 36 11.93 -41.99 22.70
CA GLN A 36 11.29 -40.68 22.71
C GLN A 36 12.15 -39.61 22.02
N PHE A 37 11.56 -38.86 21.08
CA PHE A 37 12.20 -37.70 20.47
C PHE A 37 12.42 -36.63 21.54
N THR A 38 13.67 -36.47 21.97
CA THR A 38 14.10 -35.40 22.87
C THR A 38 14.07 -34.07 22.13
N HIS A 39 13.47 -33.03 22.74
CA HIS A 39 13.61 -31.64 22.28
C HIS A 39 15.10 -31.35 22.05
N LYS A 40 15.48 -31.10 20.80
CA LYS A 40 16.86 -30.76 20.44
C LYS A 40 16.88 -29.31 20.00
N LEU A 41 17.36 -28.44 20.89
CA LEU A 41 17.65 -27.06 20.58
C LEU A 41 19.06 -26.99 19.99
N THR A 42 19.20 -26.44 18.79
CA THR A 42 20.51 -26.15 18.19
C THR A 42 20.60 -24.65 17.98
N LYS A 43 21.63 -24.02 18.56
CA LYS A 43 21.88 -22.58 18.43
C LYS A 43 23.09 -22.37 17.54
N ILE A 44 22.94 -21.57 16.50
CA ILE A 44 24.02 -21.16 15.60
C ILE A 44 24.12 -19.65 15.70
N SER A 45 25.33 -19.12 15.88
CA SER A 45 25.57 -17.67 16.01
C SER A 45 26.59 -17.23 14.97
N TYR A 46 26.33 -16.10 14.32
CA TYR A 46 27.21 -15.48 13.33
C TYR A 46 27.14 -13.95 13.44
N GLY A 47 28.15 -13.34 14.07
CA GLY A 47 28.08 -11.92 14.45
C GLY A 47 26.96 -11.66 15.46
N ASP A 48 26.16 -10.62 15.23
CA ASP A 48 24.97 -10.28 16.04
C ASP A 48 23.73 -11.12 15.70
N PHE A 49 23.84 -12.03 14.73
CA PHE A 49 22.76 -12.92 14.33
C PHE A 49 22.79 -14.22 15.14
N VAL A 50 21.63 -14.57 15.71
CA VAL A 50 21.42 -15.82 16.42
C VAL A 50 20.28 -16.58 15.77
N GLN A 51 20.57 -17.79 15.28
CA GLN A 51 19.57 -18.70 14.75
C GLN A 51 19.38 -19.87 15.70
N GLU A 52 18.15 -20.07 16.16
CA GLU A 52 17.77 -21.18 17.04
C GLU A 52 16.84 -22.13 16.31
N PHE A 53 17.23 -23.39 16.25
CA PHE A 53 16.46 -24.47 15.67
C PHE A 53 15.85 -25.30 16.79
N GLU A 54 14.54 -25.45 16.78
CA GLU A 54 13.81 -26.28 17.72
C GLU A 54 13.01 -27.32 16.93
N TYR A 55 13.28 -28.60 17.20
CA TYR A 55 12.54 -29.73 16.63
C TYR A 55 11.58 -30.28 17.68
N ASN A 56 10.31 -30.44 17.32
CA ASN A 56 9.31 -31.13 18.14
C ASN A 56 8.47 -32.10 17.28
N ASN A 57 7.51 -32.78 17.90
CA ASN A 57 6.62 -33.75 17.23
C ASN A 57 5.70 -33.14 16.15
N HIS A 58 5.79 -31.84 15.89
CA HIS A 58 4.96 -31.10 14.94
C HIS A 58 5.77 -30.40 13.83
N GLY A 59 7.10 -30.54 13.81
CA GLY A 59 7.96 -30.04 12.72
C GLY A 59 9.21 -29.29 13.20
N LEU A 60 9.80 -28.53 12.27
CA LEU A 60 10.99 -27.70 12.47
C LEU A 60 10.59 -26.24 12.74
N ILE A 61 10.96 -25.72 13.90
CA ILE A 61 10.82 -24.30 14.23
C ILE A 61 12.19 -23.65 14.03
N VAL A 62 12.28 -22.64 13.17
CA VAL A 62 13.48 -21.83 12.96
C VAL A 62 13.21 -20.43 13.52
N LYS A 63 13.85 -20.09 14.63
CA LYS A 63 13.83 -18.74 15.20
C LYS A 63 15.06 -18.00 14.70
N GLU A 64 14.86 -16.90 13.99
CA GLU A 64 15.94 -16.00 13.57
C GLU A 64 15.85 -14.70 14.38
N LEU A 65 16.81 -14.53 15.29
CA LEU A 65 16.95 -13.35 16.12
C LEU A 65 17.98 -12.44 15.45
N SER A 66 17.52 -11.29 14.97
CA SER A 66 18.36 -10.21 14.50
C SER A 66 18.46 -9.16 15.60
N TYR A 67 19.63 -8.99 16.20
CA TYR A 67 19.90 -7.86 17.08
C TYR A 67 20.38 -6.67 16.25
N ASP A 68 19.50 -5.69 16.02
CA ASP A 68 19.92 -4.30 15.79
C ASP A 68 19.99 -3.63 17.17
N SER A 69 21.08 -2.92 17.46
CA SER A 69 21.30 -2.24 18.75
C SER A 69 20.22 -1.21 19.08
N ASN A 70 19.41 -0.80 18.10
CA ASN A 70 18.31 0.14 18.25
C ASN A 70 16.91 -0.43 17.98
N SER A 71 16.77 -1.70 17.56
CA SER A 71 15.47 -2.35 17.36
C SER A 71 15.55 -3.87 17.53
N SER A 72 14.80 -4.43 18.50
CA SER A 72 14.69 -5.89 18.65
C SER A 72 13.62 -6.43 17.70
N LYS A 73 13.99 -6.69 16.45
CA LYS A 73 13.13 -7.39 15.49
C LYS A 73 13.42 -8.89 15.52
N THR A 74 12.45 -9.68 15.98
CA THR A 74 12.53 -11.15 15.93
C THR A 74 11.75 -11.65 14.73
N ILE A 75 12.41 -12.47 13.88
CA ILE A 75 11.75 -13.12 12.74
C ILE A 75 11.67 -14.62 13.04
N LYS A 76 10.46 -15.16 13.17
CA LYS A 76 10.25 -16.58 13.48
C LYS A 76 9.60 -17.28 12.29
N TYR A 77 10.24 -18.36 11.84
CA TYR A 77 9.75 -19.26 10.81
C TYR A 77 9.27 -20.57 11.44
N ILE A 78 8.04 -21.00 11.13
CA ILE A 78 7.51 -22.30 11.59
C ILE A 78 7.27 -23.19 10.38
N TYR A 79 7.95 -24.33 10.32
CA TYR A 79 7.78 -25.36 9.29
C TYR A 79 7.10 -26.59 9.90
N ASN A 80 5.99 -27.03 9.32
CA ASN A 80 5.34 -28.30 9.69
C ASN A 80 5.41 -29.32 8.55
N ASP A 81 5.17 -30.60 8.87
CA ASP A 81 5.25 -31.74 7.95
C ASP A 81 4.24 -31.67 6.77
N HIS A 82 3.39 -30.64 6.74
CA HIS A 82 2.38 -30.39 5.72
C HIS A 82 2.63 -29.11 4.88
N ALA A 83 3.89 -28.65 4.78
CA ALA A 83 4.33 -27.55 3.91
C ALA A 83 3.77 -26.15 4.28
N LYS A 84 3.51 -25.88 5.55
CA LYS A 84 3.19 -24.52 6.02
C LYS A 84 4.47 -23.78 6.44
N VAL A 85 4.60 -22.51 6.04
CA VAL A 85 5.70 -21.61 6.43
C VAL A 85 5.10 -20.32 7.01
N ALA A 86 4.97 -20.24 8.33
CA ALA A 86 4.59 -18.99 8.99
C ALA A 86 5.83 -18.11 9.17
N LEU A 87 5.83 -16.89 8.62
CA LEU A 87 6.74 -15.80 9.03
C LEU A 87 6.05 -15.07 10.19
N ILE A 88 6.78 -14.76 11.26
CA ILE A 88 6.28 -13.93 12.36
C ILE A 88 7.33 -12.85 12.55
N GLU A 89 6.96 -11.59 12.33
CA GLU A 89 7.82 -10.45 12.66
C GLU A 89 7.32 -9.85 13.98
N GLU A 90 8.07 -10.07 15.06
CA GLU A 90 7.82 -9.46 16.38
C GLU A 90 8.77 -8.27 16.54
N THR A 91 8.22 -7.07 16.77
CA THR A 91 9.01 -5.90 17.18
C THR A 91 8.91 -5.77 18.69
N ASP A 92 9.99 -6.04 19.40
CA ASP A 92 10.06 -5.88 20.85
C ASP A 92 10.27 -4.39 21.21
N CYS A 93 9.41 -3.92 22.12
CA CYS A 93 8.99 -2.52 22.20
C CYS A 93 9.23 -1.94 23.60
N SER A 94 10.36 -2.30 24.21
CA SER A 94 10.66 -1.98 25.60
C SER A 94 11.00 -0.50 25.89
N LEU A 95 11.07 0.39 24.89
CA LEU A 95 11.67 1.73 25.07
C LEU A 95 10.85 2.97 24.65
N SER A 96 9.70 2.88 23.97
CA SER A 96 8.83 4.05 23.76
C SER A 96 7.36 3.70 23.45
N ALA A 97 6.43 4.33 24.16
CA ALA A 97 5.00 4.26 23.88
C ALA A 97 4.57 5.40 22.92
N PRO A 98 3.58 5.20 22.03
CA PRO A 98 2.79 3.97 21.79
C PRO A 98 3.37 3.08 20.68
N CYS A 99 3.36 1.75 20.88
CA CYS A 99 3.82 0.79 19.88
C CYS A 99 2.66 0.17 19.10
N GLU A 100 2.83 -0.01 17.80
CA GLU A 100 1.96 -0.81 16.93
C GLU A 100 2.65 -2.15 16.67
N THR A 101 1.93 -3.27 16.85
CA THR A 101 2.45 -4.59 16.47
C THR A 101 1.76 -5.05 15.20
N THR A 102 2.56 -5.42 14.19
CA THR A 102 2.05 -6.00 12.95
C THR A 102 2.65 -7.38 12.77
N GLU A 103 1.85 -8.42 12.97
CA GLU A 103 2.25 -9.80 12.68
C GLU A 103 1.77 -10.15 11.25
N THR A 104 2.64 -10.76 10.45
CA THR A 104 2.31 -11.14 9.06
C THR A 104 2.63 -12.61 8.83
N VAL A 105 1.63 -13.47 8.99
CA VAL A 105 1.71 -14.93 8.79
C VAL A 105 1.41 -15.28 7.33
N TYR A 106 2.21 -16.16 6.75
CA TYR A 106 1.93 -16.77 5.45
C TYR A 106 1.49 -18.21 5.69
N GLU A 107 0.41 -18.64 5.03
CA GLU A 107 0.01 -20.05 4.98
C GLU A 107 -0.13 -20.46 3.52
N TYR A 108 0.40 -21.63 3.17
CA TYR A 108 0.23 -22.23 1.84
C TYR A 108 -0.76 -23.38 2.00
N ASP A 109 -1.81 -23.40 1.17
CA ASP A 109 -2.65 -24.60 1.05
C ASP A 109 -2.05 -25.61 0.04
N LEU A 110 -2.57 -26.83 0.04
CA LEU A 110 -2.09 -27.91 -0.83
C LEU A 110 -2.28 -27.61 -2.34
N ASP A 111 -3.10 -26.63 -2.68
CA ASP A 111 -3.37 -26.19 -4.05
C ASP A 111 -2.43 -25.05 -4.49
N GLY A 112 -1.49 -24.63 -3.61
CA GLY A 112 -0.51 -23.59 -3.89
C GLY A 112 -1.04 -22.16 -3.71
N TYR A 113 -2.19 -21.98 -3.06
CA TYR A 113 -2.70 -20.64 -2.77
C TYR A 113 -2.01 -20.05 -1.54
N ILE A 114 -1.51 -18.82 -1.70
CA ILE A 114 -0.94 -18.03 -0.60
C ILE A 114 -2.09 -17.41 0.18
N SER A 115 -2.21 -17.82 1.45
CA SER A 115 -3.01 -17.17 2.48
C SER A 115 -2.11 -16.23 3.27
N LEU A 116 -2.18 -14.93 2.99
CA LEU A 116 -1.47 -13.92 3.77
C LEU A 116 -2.38 -13.47 4.91
N ALA A 117 -2.04 -13.74 6.16
CA ALA A 117 -2.73 -13.22 7.34
C ALA A 117 -1.91 -12.07 7.93
N ARG A 118 -2.44 -10.85 7.89
CA ARG A 118 -1.86 -9.70 8.60
C ARG A 118 -2.71 -9.43 9.83
N GLN A 119 -2.12 -9.52 11.01
CA GLN A 119 -2.70 -9.09 12.27
C GLN A 119 -2.11 -7.72 12.63
N TYR A 120 -2.97 -6.73 12.80
CA TYR A 120 -2.62 -5.43 13.34
C TYR A 120 -3.28 -5.28 14.70
N THR A 121 -2.49 -4.99 15.73
CA THR A 121 -2.99 -4.67 17.07
C THR A 121 -2.47 -3.29 17.44
N ASP A 122 -3.38 -2.35 17.67
CA ASP A 122 -3.05 -1.03 18.22
C ASP A 122 -3.34 -0.95 19.73
N ASN A 123 -3.05 0.21 20.31
CA ASN A 123 -3.22 0.47 21.73
C ASN A 123 -4.69 0.70 22.15
N THR A 124 -5.65 0.48 21.25
CA THR A 124 -7.09 0.68 21.48
C THR A 124 -7.87 -0.63 21.61
N ASP A 125 -7.19 -1.74 21.89
CA ASP A 125 -7.75 -3.11 21.92
C ASP A 125 -8.40 -3.53 20.58
N TYR A 126 -7.99 -2.89 19.49
CA TYR A 126 -8.46 -3.19 18.16
C TYR A 126 -7.52 -4.18 17.48
N THR A 127 -8.03 -5.37 17.15
CA THR A 127 -7.28 -6.35 16.37
C THR A 127 -7.93 -6.52 15.00
N VAL A 128 -7.14 -6.36 13.94
CA VAL A 128 -7.57 -6.66 12.56
C VAL A 128 -6.74 -7.81 12.02
N VAL A 129 -7.39 -8.93 11.73
CA VAL A 129 -6.77 -10.05 11.02
C VAL A 129 -7.29 -10.06 9.59
N THR A 130 -6.43 -9.78 8.61
CA THR A 130 -6.79 -9.85 7.18
C THR A 130 -6.11 -11.02 6.50
N VAL A 131 -6.90 -11.98 6.01
CA VAL A 131 -6.49 -13.16 5.25
C VAL A 131 -6.76 -12.97 3.76
N TYR A 132 -5.74 -13.00 2.91
CA TYR A 132 -5.88 -12.92 1.45
C TYR A 132 -5.79 -14.31 0.83
N ARG A 133 -6.79 -14.74 0.06
CA ARG A 133 -6.65 -15.84 -0.91
C ARG A 133 -6.40 -15.24 -2.29
N ARG A 134 -5.37 -15.72 -2.99
CA ARG A 134 -5.03 -15.31 -4.36
C ARG A 134 -5.37 -16.42 -5.36
N ASN A 135 -5.53 -16.12 -6.65
CA ASN A 135 -5.57 -17.13 -7.71
C ASN A 135 -4.14 -17.51 -8.16
N SER A 136 -4.01 -18.42 -9.14
CA SER A 136 -2.72 -18.85 -9.71
C SER A 136 -1.91 -17.72 -10.36
N ASP A 137 -2.55 -16.60 -10.68
CA ASP A 137 -1.90 -15.41 -11.24
C ASP A 137 -1.49 -14.39 -10.17
N GLY A 138 -1.68 -14.71 -8.88
CA GLY A 138 -1.36 -13.83 -7.76
C GLY A 138 -2.40 -12.74 -7.50
N ASN A 139 -3.53 -12.70 -8.22
CA ASN A 139 -4.61 -11.74 -7.97
C ASN A 139 -5.47 -12.18 -6.78
N PRO A 140 -5.84 -11.28 -5.84
CA PRO A 140 -6.68 -11.64 -4.71
C PRO A 140 -8.07 -12.05 -5.19
N THR A 141 -8.55 -13.24 -4.86
CA THR A 141 -9.91 -13.72 -5.16
C THR A 141 -10.83 -13.57 -3.96
N ILE A 142 -10.28 -13.70 -2.76
CA ILE A 142 -11.00 -13.51 -1.51
C ILE A 142 -10.10 -12.74 -0.55
N VAL A 143 -10.64 -11.73 0.12
CA VAL A 143 -9.98 -11.07 1.26
C VAL A 143 -10.92 -11.15 2.43
N MET A 144 -10.57 -11.89 3.47
CA MET A 144 -11.33 -11.94 4.71
C MET A 144 -10.67 -11.01 5.72
N SER A 145 -11.45 -10.18 6.39
CA SER A 145 -10.98 -9.34 7.48
C SER A 145 -11.85 -9.57 8.69
N THR A 146 -11.26 -10.04 9.79
CA THR A 146 -11.92 -10.11 11.08
C THR A 146 -11.47 -8.92 11.91
N TYR A 147 -12.44 -8.17 12.39
CA TYR A 147 -12.24 -7.04 13.29
C TYR A 147 -12.80 -7.43 14.65
N SER A 148 -12.01 -7.26 15.69
CA SER A 148 -12.47 -7.38 17.08
C SER A 148 -12.28 -6.04 17.78
N GLU A 149 -13.36 -5.54 18.38
CA GLU A 149 -13.36 -4.30 19.16
C GLU A 149 -13.92 -4.59 20.56
N ILE A 150 -13.26 -4.09 21.61
CA ILE A 150 -13.79 -4.10 22.96
C ILE A 150 -14.61 -2.81 23.15
N THR A 151 -15.91 -2.97 23.38
CA THR A 151 -16.81 -1.84 23.64
C THR A 151 -16.48 -1.13 24.96
N THR A 152 -17.03 0.06 25.16
CA THR A 152 -16.91 0.80 26.44
C THR A 152 -17.54 0.05 27.63
N SER A 153 -18.41 -0.95 27.40
CA SER A 153 -18.93 -1.86 28.43
C SER A 153 -18.02 -3.07 28.71
N GLY A 154 -16.94 -3.25 27.94
CA GLY A 154 -16.05 -4.41 28.03
C GLY A 154 -16.48 -5.61 27.20
N ASP A 155 -17.57 -5.51 26.43
CA ASP A 155 -18.04 -6.58 25.55
C ASP A 155 -17.19 -6.62 24.27
N LEU A 156 -16.75 -7.82 23.88
CA LEU A 156 -16.05 -8.07 22.62
C LEU A 156 -17.06 -8.13 21.47
N ILE A 157 -16.94 -7.22 20.51
CA ILE A 157 -17.67 -7.26 19.24
C ILE A 157 -16.72 -7.78 18.17
N GLU A 158 -17.02 -8.96 17.65
CA GLU A 158 -16.35 -9.49 16.46
C GLU A 158 -17.20 -9.20 15.22
N SER A 159 -16.62 -8.51 14.24
CA SER A 159 -17.20 -8.37 12.91
C SER A 159 -16.29 -9.03 11.88
N THR A 160 -16.80 -10.05 11.20
CA THR A 160 -16.10 -10.67 10.07
C THR A 160 -16.63 -10.09 8.78
N ARG A 161 -15.74 -9.57 7.94
CA ARG A 161 -16.03 -9.12 6.59
C ARG A 161 -15.27 -9.98 5.59
N ARG A 162 -15.82 -10.12 4.38
CA ARG A 162 -15.07 -10.67 3.25
C ARG A 162 -15.34 -9.89 1.99
N GLN A 163 -14.32 -9.80 1.14
CA GLN A 163 -14.36 -9.24 -0.18
C GLN A 163 -14.12 -10.36 -1.17
N LEU A 164 -14.97 -10.47 -2.18
CA LEU A 164 -14.83 -11.45 -3.26
C LEU A 164 -14.53 -10.70 -4.55
N PHE A 165 -13.55 -11.16 -5.31
CA PHE A 165 -13.13 -10.53 -6.55
C PHE A 165 -13.25 -11.52 -7.70
N GLU A 166 -13.84 -11.08 -8.81
CA GLU A 166 -13.87 -11.83 -10.06
C GLU A 166 -13.12 -11.03 -11.13
N TYR A 167 -12.40 -11.73 -12.01
CA TYR A 167 -11.56 -11.13 -13.05
C TYR A 167 -11.92 -11.69 -14.42
N ASP A 168 -11.77 -10.88 -15.47
CA ASP A 168 -11.87 -11.34 -16.85
C ASP A 168 -10.61 -12.08 -17.31
N SER A 169 -10.62 -12.56 -18.57
CA SER A 169 -9.47 -13.24 -19.19
C SER A 169 -8.22 -12.37 -19.36
N LEU A 170 -8.36 -11.03 -19.24
CA LEU A 170 -7.25 -10.07 -19.26
C LEU A 170 -6.80 -9.70 -17.84
N LYS A 171 -7.28 -10.41 -16.81
CA LYS A 171 -6.95 -10.19 -15.40
C LYS A 171 -7.42 -8.84 -14.87
N ARG A 172 -8.44 -8.23 -15.49
CA ARG A 172 -9.08 -7.00 -15.01
C ARG A 172 -10.25 -7.37 -14.10
N LYS A 173 -10.42 -6.65 -13.00
CA LYS A 173 -11.45 -6.91 -11.98
C LYS A 173 -12.84 -6.62 -12.55
N ILE A 174 -13.66 -7.64 -12.82
CA ILE A 174 -15.03 -7.48 -13.36
C ILE A 174 -16.12 -7.48 -12.29
N LYS A 175 -15.82 -7.97 -11.08
CA LYS A 175 -16.75 -7.92 -9.97
C LYS A 175 -16.02 -7.85 -8.63
N HIS A 176 -16.63 -7.14 -7.69
CA HIS A 176 -16.16 -7.00 -6.32
C HIS A 176 -17.36 -7.03 -5.36
N THR A 177 -17.46 -8.04 -4.52
CA THR A 177 -18.57 -8.20 -3.58
C THR A 177 -18.05 -8.08 -2.15
N ASN A 178 -18.55 -7.10 -1.39
CA ASN A 178 -18.31 -6.97 0.04
C ASN A 178 -19.44 -7.66 0.81
N GLN A 179 -19.10 -8.52 1.76
CA GLN A 179 -20.04 -9.21 2.61
C GLN A 179 -19.61 -9.09 4.08
N TYR A 180 -20.57 -9.17 4.99
CA TYR A 180 -20.31 -9.31 6.42
C TYR A 180 -21.00 -10.56 6.95
N LEU A 181 -20.43 -11.17 7.98
CA LEU A 181 -21.04 -12.30 8.66
C LEU A 181 -22.07 -11.78 9.65
N SER A 182 -23.34 -12.15 9.46
CA SER A 182 -24.41 -11.83 10.40
C SER A 182 -24.21 -12.57 11.71
N GLN A 183 -24.10 -11.85 12.82
CA GLN A 183 -23.99 -12.47 14.15
C GLN A 183 -25.26 -13.24 14.55
N THR A 184 -26.44 -12.81 14.07
CA THR A 184 -27.73 -13.42 14.44
C THR A 184 -28.04 -14.69 13.66
N THR A 185 -27.64 -14.75 12.38
CA THR A 185 -27.97 -15.87 11.49
C THR A 185 -26.77 -16.73 11.12
N SER A 186 -25.56 -16.29 11.45
CA SER A 186 -24.29 -16.89 11.00
C SER A 186 -24.17 -17.02 9.47
N ASN A 187 -24.97 -16.28 8.71
CA ASN A 187 -24.93 -16.24 7.26
C ASN A 187 -24.16 -15.02 6.76
N TRP A 188 -23.50 -15.17 5.61
CA TRP A 188 -22.89 -14.04 4.91
C TRP A 188 -23.97 -13.17 4.27
N ILE A 189 -24.03 -11.90 4.66
CA ILE A 189 -24.91 -10.90 4.08
C ILE A 189 -24.09 -10.03 3.13
N THR A 190 -24.53 -9.92 1.88
CA THR A 190 -23.92 -9.00 0.92
C THR A 190 -24.20 -7.56 1.34
N ASN A 191 -23.13 -6.85 1.69
CA ASN A 191 -23.19 -5.41 1.92
C ASN A 191 -23.24 -4.70 0.57
N SER A 192 -22.28 -4.98 -0.30
CA SER A 192 -22.23 -4.39 -1.63
C SER A 192 -21.71 -5.31 -2.73
N THR A 193 -22.06 -5.02 -3.98
CA THR A 193 -21.48 -5.67 -5.16
C THR A 193 -21.24 -4.64 -6.26
N ASP A 194 -19.97 -4.42 -6.58
CA ASP A 194 -19.51 -3.64 -7.71
C ASP A 194 -19.30 -4.57 -8.92
N GLN A 195 -19.81 -4.19 -10.08
CA GLN A 195 -19.59 -4.83 -11.38
C GLN A 195 -18.91 -3.84 -12.30
N TYR A 196 -17.89 -4.30 -13.00
CA TYR A 196 -17.04 -3.50 -13.88
C TYR A 196 -17.14 -4.05 -15.30
N ALA A 197 -17.43 -3.17 -16.24
CA ALA A 197 -17.24 -3.39 -17.67
C ALA A 197 -16.13 -2.46 -18.17
N TYR A 198 -15.39 -2.93 -19.15
CA TYR A 198 -14.26 -2.20 -19.70
C TYR A 198 -14.52 -1.97 -21.18
N THR A 199 -14.51 -0.71 -21.61
CA THR A 199 -14.47 -0.37 -23.04
C THR A 199 -13.01 -0.13 -23.46
N GLU A 200 -12.75 0.02 -24.76
CA GLU A 200 -11.40 0.33 -25.26
C GLU A 200 -10.84 1.67 -24.73
N LYS A 201 -11.71 2.60 -24.28
CA LYS A 201 -11.33 3.94 -23.86
C LYS A 201 -11.62 4.28 -22.40
N THR A 202 -12.52 3.55 -21.73
CA THR A 202 -12.96 3.86 -20.37
C THR A 202 -13.16 2.59 -19.53
N THR A 203 -12.94 2.71 -18.22
CA THR A 203 -13.44 1.73 -17.26
C THR A 203 -14.83 2.19 -16.81
N GLU A 204 -15.86 1.40 -17.12
CA GLU A 204 -17.22 1.65 -16.68
C GLU A 204 -17.56 0.71 -15.52
N VAL A 205 -17.75 1.24 -14.32
CA VAL A 205 -18.34 0.45 -13.22
C VAL A 205 -19.85 0.44 -13.43
N VAL A 206 -20.31 -0.57 -14.15
CA VAL A 206 -21.70 -0.71 -14.58
C VAL A 206 -22.67 -0.76 -13.41
N SER A 207 -22.30 -1.28 -12.23
CA SER A 207 -23.14 -1.14 -11.03
C SER A 207 -22.45 -1.51 -9.72
N SER A 208 -22.55 -0.66 -8.71
CA SER A 208 -22.28 -0.88 -7.28
C SER A 208 -23.62 -0.94 -6.55
N ILE A 209 -24.11 -2.13 -6.23
CA ILE A 209 -25.25 -2.29 -5.32
C ILE A 209 -24.68 -2.04 -3.92
N ALA A 210 -25.00 -0.92 -3.27
CA ALA A 210 -24.46 -0.57 -1.96
C ALA A 210 -25.30 -1.13 -0.80
N SER A 211 -26.53 -1.54 -1.09
CA SER A 211 -27.44 -2.30 -0.23
C SER A 211 -28.61 -2.83 -1.10
N SER A 212 -29.52 -3.62 -0.54
CA SER A 212 -30.76 -4.01 -1.24
C SER A 212 -31.62 -2.83 -1.68
N LYS A 213 -31.39 -1.63 -1.12
CA LYS A 213 -32.14 -0.42 -1.43
C LYS A 213 -31.43 0.55 -2.37
N PHE A 214 -30.11 0.43 -2.58
CA PHE A 214 -29.36 1.40 -3.39
C PHE A 214 -28.47 0.73 -4.44
N LYS A 215 -28.49 1.31 -5.65
CA LYS A 215 -27.66 0.90 -6.79
C LYS A 215 -26.97 2.13 -7.37
N VAL A 216 -25.66 2.11 -7.52
CA VAL A 216 -24.87 3.22 -8.06
C VAL A 216 -24.16 2.78 -9.34
N LEU A 217 -24.31 3.48 -10.46
CA LEU A 217 -23.51 3.26 -11.68
C LEU A 217 -22.43 4.33 -11.71
N ARG A 218 -21.19 3.98 -12.05
CA ARG A 218 -20.07 4.95 -12.12
C ARG A 218 -19.28 4.74 -13.40
N SER A 219 -18.90 5.81 -14.06
CA SER A 219 -17.98 5.78 -15.20
C SER A 219 -16.73 6.56 -14.83
N TYR A 220 -15.57 6.04 -15.19
CA TYR A 220 -14.29 6.68 -14.93
C TYR A 220 -13.59 7.03 -16.24
N ASN A 221 -12.82 8.12 -16.25
CA ASN A 221 -11.87 8.34 -17.33
C ASN A 221 -10.79 7.26 -17.33
N THR A 222 -10.10 7.13 -18.47
CA THR A 222 -9.09 6.14 -18.89
C THR A 222 -8.30 5.37 -17.79
N PRO A 223 -7.68 4.20 -18.13
CA PRO A 223 -7.11 3.26 -17.15
C PRO A 223 -6.09 3.82 -16.14
N ASN A 224 -5.50 5.00 -16.38
CA ASN A 224 -4.36 5.51 -15.63
C ASN A 224 -4.72 6.58 -14.57
N LYS A 225 -5.94 7.13 -14.56
CA LYS A 225 -6.28 8.27 -13.65
C LYS A 225 -7.52 8.08 -12.77
N GLU A 226 -8.33 7.05 -12.98
CA GLU A 226 -9.52 6.71 -12.15
C GLU A 226 -10.36 7.94 -11.75
N LEU A 227 -10.49 8.94 -12.62
CA LEU A 227 -11.31 10.12 -12.32
C LEU A 227 -12.76 9.76 -12.60
N LEU A 228 -13.63 9.89 -11.59
CA LEU A 228 -15.06 9.66 -11.76
C LEU A 228 -15.61 10.73 -12.72
N VAL A 229 -16.12 10.31 -13.88
CA VAL A 229 -16.70 11.21 -14.89
C VAL A 229 -18.21 11.18 -14.94
N ASN A 230 -18.82 10.08 -14.51
CA ASN A 230 -20.26 9.98 -14.38
C ASN A 230 -20.61 9.14 -13.16
N SER A 231 -21.66 9.49 -12.43
CA SER A 231 -22.25 8.61 -11.43
C SER A 231 -23.76 8.76 -11.43
N LYS A 232 -24.49 7.67 -11.24
CA LYS A 232 -25.95 7.66 -11.08
C LYS A 232 -26.31 6.79 -9.90
N THR A 233 -27.06 7.32 -8.93
CA THR A 233 -27.54 6.57 -7.77
C THR A 233 -29.03 6.35 -7.89
N TYR A 234 -29.43 5.11 -7.73
CA TYR A 234 -30.79 4.63 -7.78
C TYR A 234 -31.21 4.12 -6.41
N GLU A 235 -32.46 4.31 -6.06
CA GLU A 235 -33.13 3.72 -4.90
C GLU A 235 -34.22 2.76 -5.37
N TRP A 236 -34.38 1.64 -4.67
CA TRP A 236 -35.48 0.70 -4.92
C TRP A 236 -36.78 1.26 -4.35
N LEU A 237 -37.77 1.45 -5.21
CA LEU A 237 -39.08 1.99 -4.84
C LEU A 237 -40.06 0.84 -4.57
N ASP A 238 -40.24 0.50 -3.29
CA ASP A 238 -41.10 -0.63 -2.85
C ASP A 238 -42.54 -0.54 -3.42
N ALA A 239 -43.05 0.68 -3.65
CA ALA A 239 -44.40 0.90 -4.14
C ALA A 239 -44.59 0.56 -5.63
N SER A 240 -43.55 0.72 -6.45
CA SER A 240 -43.61 0.48 -7.90
C SER A 240 -42.76 -0.72 -8.37
N ASP A 241 -42.03 -1.37 -7.46
CA ASP A 241 -41.16 -2.52 -7.75
C ASP A 241 -40.09 -2.20 -8.82
N GLU A 242 -39.57 -0.97 -8.78
CA GLU A 242 -38.61 -0.47 -9.76
C GLU A 242 -37.49 0.37 -9.13
N TRP A 243 -36.39 0.56 -9.87
CA TRP A 243 -35.28 1.44 -9.46
C TRP A 243 -35.56 2.89 -9.87
N GLY A 244 -35.80 3.78 -8.90
CA GLY A 244 -35.89 5.22 -9.11
C GLY A 244 -34.52 5.89 -9.09
N LEU A 245 -34.21 6.74 -10.06
CA LEU A 245 -32.95 7.52 -10.09
C LEU A 245 -33.04 8.69 -9.09
N ILE A 246 -32.23 8.66 -8.03
CA ILE A 246 -32.28 9.64 -6.94
C ILE A 246 -31.15 10.68 -6.96
N SER A 247 -30.02 10.38 -7.60
CA SER A 247 -28.96 11.37 -7.82
C SER A 247 -28.12 11.06 -9.04
N ALA A 248 -27.50 12.09 -9.62
CA ALA A 248 -26.54 11.94 -10.70
C ALA A 248 -25.40 12.95 -10.57
N PHE A 249 -24.26 12.60 -11.16
CA PHE A 249 -23.06 13.43 -11.25
C PHE A 249 -22.45 13.28 -12.64
N GLU A 250 -22.02 14.38 -13.22
CA GLU A 250 -21.38 14.46 -14.53
C GLU A 250 -20.15 15.36 -14.43
N LEU A 251 -19.06 14.97 -15.08
CA LEU A 251 -17.80 15.71 -15.14
C LEU A 251 -17.34 15.81 -16.59
N GLU A 252 -17.13 17.02 -17.06
CA GLU A 252 -16.52 17.30 -18.36
C GLU A 252 -15.03 17.53 -18.20
N LEU A 253 -14.24 17.02 -19.15
CA LEU A 253 -12.79 17.13 -19.16
C LEU A 253 -12.32 17.91 -20.40
N ASP A 254 -11.21 18.63 -20.29
CA ASP A 254 -10.49 19.18 -21.44
C ASP A 254 -9.64 18.11 -22.17
N GLU A 255 -8.91 18.54 -23.21
CA GLU A 255 -8.01 17.68 -24.01
C GLU A 255 -6.84 17.08 -23.20
N ASN A 256 -6.57 17.59 -22.00
CA ASN A 256 -5.50 17.14 -21.11
C ASN A 256 -6.03 16.28 -19.93
N ASP A 257 -7.30 15.88 -19.98
CA ASP A 257 -8.04 15.20 -18.90
C ASP A 257 -8.23 16.04 -17.63
N ASN A 258 -8.18 17.38 -17.71
CA ASN A 258 -8.48 18.24 -16.56
C ASN A 258 -9.99 18.49 -16.47
N PRO A 259 -10.61 18.38 -15.28
CA PRO A 259 -12.01 18.72 -15.09
C PRO A 259 -12.33 20.17 -15.44
N ILE A 260 -13.20 20.46 -16.40
CA ILE A 260 -13.58 21.86 -16.73
C ILE A 260 -14.93 22.27 -16.18
N GLU A 261 -15.86 21.32 -16.10
CA GLU A 261 -17.19 21.52 -15.51
C GLU A 261 -17.64 20.25 -14.79
N SER A 262 -18.41 20.41 -13.72
CA SER A 262 -19.15 19.32 -13.11
C SER A 262 -20.58 19.73 -12.81
N LEU A 263 -21.51 18.82 -13.03
CA LEU A 263 -22.93 18.97 -12.73
C LEU A 263 -23.36 17.88 -11.76
N GLN A 264 -24.12 18.27 -10.74
CA GLN A 264 -24.73 17.35 -9.80
C GLN A 264 -26.24 17.54 -9.80
N TYR A 265 -26.94 16.43 -9.68
CA TYR A 265 -28.38 16.34 -9.70
C TYR A 265 -28.89 15.56 -8.49
N GLU A 266 -30.02 15.97 -7.96
CA GLU A 266 -30.71 15.31 -6.85
C GLU A 266 -32.20 15.21 -7.14
N TRP A 267 -32.85 14.19 -6.57
CA TRP A 267 -34.29 14.04 -6.64
C TRP A 267 -34.98 15.14 -5.82
N SER A 268 -35.85 15.91 -6.47
CA SER A 268 -36.69 16.89 -5.79
C SER A 268 -38.05 16.28 -5.45
N TYR A 269 -38.34 16.17 -4.16
CA TYR A 269 -39.68 15.81 -3.68
C TYR A 269 -40.75 16.87 -4.01
N LYS A 270 -40.33 18.10 -4.36
CA LYS A 270 -41.26 19.17 -4.73
C LYS A 270 -41.81 18.99 -6.14
N SER A 271 -40.96 18.63 -7.09
CA SER A 271 -41.34 18.44 -8.49
C SER A 271 -41.40 17.00 -8.95
N ASP A 272 -41.10 16.05 -8.05
CA ASP A 272 -41.11 14.61 -8.30
C ASP A 272 -40.27 14.23 -9.53
N LYS A 273 -39.09 14.85 -9.62
CA LYS A 273 -38.13 14.65 -10.71
C LYS A 273 -36.71 14.92 -10.25
N LEU A 274 -35.76 14.39 -11.00
CA LEU A 274 -34.35 14.73 -10.86
C LEU A 274 -34.12 16.17 -11.35
N VAL A 275 -33.56 17.02 -10.49
CA VAL A 275 -33.23 18.41 -10.82
C VAL A 275 -31.74 18.67 -10.59
N PRO A 276 -31.12 19.61 -11.33
CA PRO A 276 -29.79 20.06 -10.97
C PRO A 276 -29.80 20.65 -9.56
N TRP A 277 -28.74 20.42 -8.78
CA TRP A 277 -28.60 21.02 -7.45
C TRP A 277 -27.34 21.88 -7.34
N GLN A 278 -26.25 21.46 -8.00
CA GLN A 278 -24.96 22.14 -7.95
C GLN A 278 -24.23 22.05 -9.29
N LYS A 279 -23.55 23.13 -9.66
CA LYS A 279 -22.63 23.21 -10.80
C LYS A 279 -21.29 23.73 -10.32
N MET A 280 -20.19 23.24 -10.87
CA MET A 280 -18.85 23.76 -10.60
C MET A 280 -18.05 23.88 -11.89
N ASP A 281 -17.28 24.96 -12.02
CA ASP A 281 -16.44 25.24 -13.18
C ASP A 281 -15.02 25.47 -12.69
N PHE A 282 -14.06 24.99 -13.46
CA PHE A 282 -12.65 25.00 -13.09
C PHE A 282 -11.82 25.70 -14.18
N ILE A 283 -10.80 26.45 -13.79
CA ILE A 283 -9.79 27.01 -14.70
C ILE A 283 -8.42 26.60 -14.22
N TYR A 284 -7.54 26.27 -15.17
CA TYR A 284 -6.17 25.84 -14.93
C TYR A 284 -5.16 26.85 -15.49
N ASP A 285 -3.95 26.84 -14.92
CA ASP A 285 -2.78 27.46 -15.53
C ASP A 285 -2.14 26.54 -16.59
N GLU A 286 -1.10 27.01 -17.28
CA GLU A 286 -0.36 26.24 -18.30
C GLU A 286 0.31 24.97 -17.74
N ALA A 287 0.51 24.88 -16.43
CA ALA A 287 1.07 23.72 -15.76
C ALA A 287 0.01 22.71 -15.28
N GLY A 288 -1.28 22.96 -15.57
CA GLY A 288 -2.39 22.11 -15.17
C GLY A 288 -2.80 22.24 -13.70
N ASN A 289 -2.45 23.34 -13.02
CA ASN A 289 -2.90 23.61 -11.65
C ASN A 289 -4.16 24.47 -11.67
N ILE A 290 -5.13 24.17 -10.81
CA ILE A 290 -6.39 24.91 -10.76
C ILE A 290 -6.17 26.34 -10.24
N THR A 291 -6.39 27.36 -11.06
CA THR A 291 -6.31 28.77 -10.63
C THR A 291 -7.63 29.30 -10.10
N ARG A 292 -8.76 28.70 -10.52
CA ARG A 292 -10.10 29.12 -10.10
C ARG A 292 -11.06 27.94 -10.03
N LYS A 293 -11.87 27.90 -8.96
CA LYS A 293 -13.08 27.08 -8.85
C LYS A 293 -14.27 27.99 -8.60
N ALA A 294 -15.31 27.91 -9.39
CA ALA A 294 -16.57 28.59 -9.14
C ALA A 294 -17.66 27.57 -8.85
N VAL A 295 -18.57 27.88 -7.94
CA VAL A 295 -19.67 26.99 -7.53
C VAL A 295 -21.00 27.73 -7.62
N TRP A 296 -21.99 27.07 -8.20
CA TRP A 296 -23.35 27.56 -8.33
C TRP A 296 -24.31 26.55 -7.70
N SER A 297 -25.41 27.08 -7.18
CA SER A 297 -26.55 26.29 -6.71
C SER A 297 -27.75 26.58 -7.60
N PHE A 298 -28.54 25.56 -7.91
CA PHE A 298 -29.74 25.71 -8.72
C PHE A 298 -30.94 26.07 -7.84
N SER A 299 -31.68 27.12 -8.21
CA SER A 299 -32.96 27.47 -7.58
C SER A 299 -34.10 26.85 -8.38
N GLU A 300 -34.73 25.82 -7.84
CA GLU A 300 -35.86 25.18 -8.51
C GLU A 300 -37.08 26.12 -8.63
N ASN A 301 -37.26 27.04 -7.68
CA ASN A 301 -38.37 28.01 -7.73
C ASN A 301 -38.22 28.99 -8.89
N GLU A 302 -36.99 29.45 -9.12
CA GLU A 302 -36.69 30.48 -10.12
C GLU A 302 -36.25 29.86 -11.46
N GLN A 303 -35.92 28.55 -11.47
CA GLN A 303 -35.33 27.83 -12.60
C GLN A 303 -34.03 28.49 -13.10
N THR A 304 -33.23 28.99 -12.17
CA THR A 304 -32.00 29.74 -12.44
C THR A 304 -30.83 29.21 -11.61
N TRP A 305 -29.61 29.40 -12.13
CA TRP A 305 -28.39 29.16 -11.39
C TRP A 305 -27.97 30.42 -10.65
N THR A 306 -27.82 30.32 -9.34
CA THR A 306 -27.26 31.38 -8.51
C THR A 306 -25.84 31.00 -8.13
N ARG A 307 -24.88 31.85 -8.45
CA ARG A 307 -23.49 31.60 -8.08
C ARG A 307 -23.37 31.73 -6.56
N HIS A 308 -22.71 30.79 -5.92
CA HIS A 308 -22.59 30.71 -4.47
C HIS A 308 -21.24 31.26 -3.99
N TYR A 309 -20.13 30.73 -4.53
CA TYR A 309 -18.79 31.24 -4.24
C TYR A 309 -17.81 31.01 -5.39
N ILE A 310 -16.70 31.75 -5.33
CA ILE A 310 -15.51 31.56 -6.18
C ILE A 310 -14.30 31.40 -5.27
N ASP A 311 -13.57 30.31 -5.43
CA ASP A 311 -12.23 30.14 -4.89
C ASP A 311 -11.20 30.49 -5.98
N LYS A 312 -10.21 31.31 -5.62
CA LYS A 312 -9.01 31.58 -6.42
C LYS A 312 -7.80 31.01 -5.70
N TYR A 313 -6.96 30.30 -6.42
CA TYR A 313 -5.78 29.65 -5.87
C TYR A 313 -4.52 30.32 -6.37
N SER A 314 -3.53 30.42 -5.49
CA SER A 314 -2.18 30.83 -5.86
C SER A 314 -1.20 29.71 -5.50
N TYR A 315 -0.09 29.64 -6.22
CA TYR A 315 0.88 28.56 -6.07
C TYR A 315 2.27 29.14 -5.81
N LYS A 316 3.01 28.49 -4.92
CA LYS A 316 4.43 28.78 -4.69
C LYS A 316 5.25 27.71 -5.39
N LYS A 317 6.20 28.15 -6.23
CA LYS A 317 7.08 27.24 -6.97
C LYS A 317 7.86 26.33 -6.01
N GLY A 318 7.92 25.04 -6.33
CA GLY A 318 8.77 24.06 -5.64
C GLY A 318 8.10 23.21 -4.56
N LEU A 319 6.78 23.30 -4.37
CA LEU A 319 6.02 22.44 -3.44
C LEU A 319 5.17 21.42 -4.20
N TYR A 320 5.70 20.21 -4.37
CA TYR A 320 5.01 19.14 -5.08
C TYR A 320 4.21 18.26 -4.12
N PHE A 321 3.08 17.77 -4.62
CA PHE A 321 2.14 16.98 -3.84
C PHE A 321 2.76 15.70 -3.24
N ASN A 322 3.70 15.09 -3.95
CA ASN A 322 4.41 13.88 -3.51
C ASN A 322 5.42 14.12 -2.37
N GLN A 323 5.63 15.38 -1.95
CA GLN A 323 6.53 15.73 -0.86
C GLN A 323 5.80 15.97 0.47
N VAL A 324 4.47 15.83 0.49
CA VAL A 324 3.62 16.07 1.67
C VAL A 324 2.88 14.78 2.04
N ALA A 325 3.19 14.22 3.22
CA ALA A 325 2.52 13.04 3.74
C ALA A 325 1.01 13.29 3.93
N GLY A 326 0.17 12.30 3.55
CA GLY A 326 -1.28 12.33 3.81
C GLY A 326 -2.14 13.10 2.80
N ALA A 327 -1.55 13.64 1.73
CA ALA A 327 -2.27 14.53 0.83
C ALA A 327 -3.19 13.80 -0.18
N HIS A 328 -3.13 12.48 -0.34
CA HIS A 328 -3.69 11.72 -1.49
C HIS A 328 -5.14 12.02 -1.93
N TRP A 329 -6.01 12.52 -1.06
CA TRP A 329 -7.41 12.85 -1.40
C TRP A 329 -7.60 14.26 -2.01
N VAL A 330 -6.60 15.14 -1.90
CA VAL A 330 -6.67 16.53 -2.40
C VAL A 330 -6.06 16.68 -3.80
N SER A 331 -5.16 15.80 -4.27
CA SER A 331 -4.38 16.06 -5.50
C SER A 331 -5.21 16.16 -6.77
N ARG A 332 -6.26 15.34 -6.89
CA ARG A 332 -6.91 15.13 -8.18
C ARG A 332 -7.66 16.36 -8.72
N LEU A 333 -8.02 17.30 -7.85
CA LEU A 333 -8.66 18.56 -8.25
C LEU A 333 -7.68 19.74 -8.35
N TYR A 334 -6.53 19.67 -7.66
CA TYR A 334 -5.65 20.83 -7.46
C TYR A 334 -4.39 20.88 -8.35
N GLY A 335 -4.14 19.82 -9.12
CA GLY A 335 -2.96 19.68 -9.98
C GLY A 335 -1.77 19.06 -9.25
N ASN A 336 -0.56 19.21 -9.82
CA ASN A 336 0.66 18.60 -9.30
C ASN A 336 1.30 19.39 -8.14
N ILE A 337 0.90 20.66 -7.97
CA ILE A 337 1.48 21.59 -7.01
C ILE A 337 0.44 21.88 -5.92
N MET A 338 0.90 21.98 -4.67
CA MET A 338 0.06 22.39 -3.56
C MET A 338 -0.26 23.90 -3.62
N PRO A 339 -1.52 24.33 -3.42
CA PRO A 339 -1.86 25.75 -3.42
C PRO A 339 -1.19 26.44 -2.22
N ALA A 340 -0.48 27.54 -2.45
CA ALA A 340 0.09 28.38 -1.39
C ALA A 340 -0.99 29.17 -0.66
N SER A 341 -2.05 29.59 -1.37
CA SER A 341 -3.21 30.21 -0.75
C SER A 341 -4.50 29.94 -1.52
N ARG A 342 -5.62 30.10 -0.83
CA ARG A 342 -6.97 30.09 -1.38
C ARG A 342 -7.73 31.31 -0.89
N ASN A 343 -8.20 32.13 -1.83
CA ASN A 343 -9.08 33.26 -1.56
C ASN A 343 -10.50 32.90 -1.99
N ARG A 344 -11.46 32.95 -1.07
CA ARG A 344 -12.87 32.70 -1.32
C ARG A 344 -13.65 34.01 -1.35
N SER A 345 -14.44 34.21 -2.40
CA SER A 345 -15.47 35.24 -2.47
C SER A 345 -16.85 34.62 -2.53
N ILE A 346 -17.81 35.15 -1.79
CA ILE A 346 -19.22 34.73 -1.81
C ILE A 346 -20.06 35.77 -2.56
N TRP A 347 -21.20 35.35 -3.09
CA TRP A 347 -22.12 36.22 -3.80
C TRP A 347 -23.32 36.60 -2.93
N ASN A 348 -23.44 37.88 -2.58
CA ASN A 348 -24.56 38.46 -1.83
C ASN A 348 -25.30 39.55 -2.63
N GLY A 349 -25.25 39.46 -3.96
CA GLY A 349 -25.65 40.53 -4.90
C GLY A 349 -24.44 41.24 -5.52
N GLU A 350 -23.31 41.25 -4.80
CA GLU A 350 -21.97 41.58 -5.28
C GLU A 350 -20.95 40.55 -4.75
N TRP A 351 -19.73 40.57 -5.28
CA TRP A 351 -18.64 39.70 -4.80
C TRP A 351 -18.02 40.26 -3.54
N GLU A 352 -18.21 39.55 -2.44
CA GLU A 352 -17.62 39.90 -1.15
C GLU A 352 -16.53 38.89 -0.79
N ALA A 353 -15.37 39.38 -0.37
CA ALA A 353 -14.33 38.51 0.17
C ALA A 353 -14.84 37.85 1.45
N SER A 354 -14.78 36.52 1.50
CA SER A 354 -15.30 35.73 2.63
C SER A 354 -14.18 35.15 3.48
N SER A 355 -13.14 34.61 2.85
CA SER A 355 -11.99 34.05 3.58
C SER A 355 -10.73 34.01 2.73
N GLU A 356 -9.59 34.09 3.41
CA GLU A 356 -8.27 33.79 2.86
C GLU A 356 -7.67 32.67 3.70
N ILE A 357 -7.21 31.60 3.05
CA ILE A 357 -6.44 30.53 3.67
C ILE A 357 -5.04 30.58 3.09
N GLN A 358 -4.04 30.65 3.96
CA GLN A 358 -2.64 30.43 3.59
C GLN A 358 -2.25 29.03 4.05
N TYR A 359 -1.70 28.25 3.12
CA TYR A 359 -1.27 26.90 3.42
C TYR A 359 0.22 26.90 3.76
N PHE A 360 0.53 26.47 4.96
CA PHE A 360 1.90 26.28 5.41
C PHE A 360 2.22 24.80 5.32
N TYR A 361 2.94 24.43 4.27
CA TYR A 361 3.51 23.10 4.16
C TYR A 361 4.89 23.15 4.79
N GLN A 362 5.03 22.49 5.93
CA GLN A 362 6.35 21.98 6.27
C GLN A 362 6.57 20.85 5.28
N ALA A 363 7.41 21.11 4.27
CA ALA A 363 8.02 19.99 3.58
C ALA A 363 8.57 19.12 4.70
N LEU A 364 8.18 17.85 4.74
CA LEU A 364 9.05 16.88 5.36
C LEU A 364 10.32 17.00 4.53
N SER A 365 11.20 17.87 5.00
CA SER A 365 12.59 17.56 5.07
C SER A 365 12.64 16.21 5.81
N LEU A 366 12.30 15.12 5.11
CA LEU A 366 13.27 14.06 4.96
C LEU A 366 14.52 14.86 4.67
N ALA A 367 15.35 15.04 5.69
CA ALA A 367 16.57 15.76 5.53
C ALA A 367 17.20 15.10 4.31
N LYS A 368 17.13 15.79 3.18
CA LYS A 368 18.00 15.54 2.07
C LYS A 368 19.29 16.17 2.57
N GLU A 369 19.81 15.61 3.68
CA GLU A 369 21.19 15.78 4.03
C GLU A 369 21.90 15.38 2.78
N ASP A 370 22.63 16.36 2.28
CA ASP A 370 22.98 16.47 0.90
C ASP A 370 23.58 15.15 0.42
N ILE A 371 23.03 14.74 -0.72
CA ILE A 371 23.51 13.66 -1.57
C ILE A 371 25.02 13.65 -1.49
N SER A 372 25.59 12.58 -0.94
CA SER A 372 27.01 12.31 -1.08
C SER A 372 27.38 12.44 -2.54
N LEU A 373 28.13 13.49 -2.87
CA LEU A 373 28.63 13.73 -4.21
C LEU A 373 29.51 12.52 -4.57
N VAL A 374 29.09 11.78 -5.60
CA VAL A 374 29.88 10.67 -6.17
C VAL A 374 30.65 11.22 -7.35
N TYR A 375 31.97 11.30 -7.21
CA TYR A 375 32.83 11.87 -8.24
C TYR A 375 34.19 11.16 -8.35
N PRO A 376 34.77 11.07 -9.57
CA PRO A 376 34.12 11.38 -10.83
C PRO A 376 33.00 10.38 -11.15
N ASN A 377 32.02 10.76 -11.96
CA ASN A 377 30.99 9.85 -12.47
C ASN A 377 30.56 10.35 -13.86
N PRO A 378 30.99 9.71 -14.97
CA PRO A 378 31.68 8.41 -15.04
C PRO A 378 33.07 8.34 -14.40
N ALA A 379 33.48 7.15 -13.96
CA ALA A 379 34.80 6.88 -13.36
C ALA A 379 35.50 5.68 -14.01
N SER A 380 36.82 5.74 -14.12
CA SER A 380 37.63 4.70 -14.77
C SER A 380 38.27 3.71 -13.79
N SER A 381 38.59 4.13 -12.57
CA SER A 381 39.36 3.33 -11.62
C SER A 381 39.08 3.66 -10.17
N ILE A 382 38.75 4.91 -9.85
CA ILE A 382 38.52 5.37 -8.48
C ILE A 382 37.25 6.22 -8.45
N VAL A 383 36.44 6.05 -7.40
CA VAL A 383 35.31 6.94 -7.11
C VAL A 383 35.35 7.41 -5.67
N SER A 384 35.09 8.70 -5.45
CA SER A 384 35.03 9.34 -4.15
C SER A 384 33.59 9.59 -3.74
N PHE A 385 33.32 9.48 -2.44
CA PHE A 385 32.04 9.79 -1.83
C PHE A 385 32.22 10.88 -0.78
N ASP A 386 31.47 11.97 -0.90
CA ASP A 386 31.40 12.99 0.15
C ASP A 386 30.35 12.59 1.19
N LEU A 387 30.76 12.14 2.37
CA LEU A 387 29.81 11.65 3.38
C LEU A 387 29.24 12.76 4.29
N SER A 388 29.54 14.04 4.00
CA SER A 388 29.10 15.32 4.58
C SER A 388 28.86 15.41 6.11
N ASN A 389 28.18 14.45 6.75
CA ASN A 389 27.85 14.42 8.17
C ASN A 389 28.10 13.07 8.88
N SER A 390 28.74 12.08 8.25
CA SER A 390 29.01 10.77 8.88
C SER A 390 30.50 10.40 8.92
N ASN A 391 30.94 9.87 10.06
CA ASN A 391 32.32 9.38 10.25
C ASN A 391 32.57 8.05 9.51
N GLU A 392 31.52 7.27 9.29
CA GLU A 392 31.60 5.92 8.77
C GLU A 392 30.30 5.55 8.04
N ALA A 393 30.42 4.91 6.88
CA ALA A 393 29.28 4.43 6.12
C ALA A 393 29.57 3.07 5.49
N GLN A 394 28.55 2.21 5.39
CA GLN A 394 28.61 0.98 4.61
C GLN A 394 28.22 1.29 3.17
N LEU A 395 29.15 1.14 2.25
CA LEU A 395 28.92 1.25 0.82
C LEU A 395 28.72 -0.13 0.21
N ILE A 396 27.63 -0.28 -0.54
CA ILE A 396 27.31 -1.48 -1.31
C ILE A 396 27.09 -1.07 -2.77
N LEU A 397 27.74 -1.75 -3.71
CA LEU A 397 27.51 -1.60 -5.15
C LEU A 397 26.79 -2.83 -5.70
N TYR A 398 25.81 -2.57 -6.56
CA TYR A 398 25.04 -3.57 -7.29
C TYR A 398 25.28 -3.42 -8.78
N ASP A 399 25.38 -4.53 -9.50
CA ASP A 399 25.35 -4.52 -10.97
C ASP A 399 23.94 -4.24 -11.51
N ALA A 400 23.80 -4.20 -12.84
CA ALA A 400 22.52 -3.96 -13.50
C ALA A 400 21.49 -5.10 -13.33
N GLN A 401 21.90 -6.26 -12.80
CA GLN A 401 21.02 -7.38 -12.46
C GLN A 401 20.62 -7.35 -10.97
N GLY A 402 21.16 -6.42 -10.19
CA GLY A 402 20.91 -6.29 -8.76
C GLY A 402 21.81 -7.17 -7.90
N ALA A 403 22.85 -7.81 -8.46
CA ALA A 403 23.79 -8.60 -7.68
C ALA A 403 24.80 -7.68 -6.96
N ASN A 404 25.07 -7.94 -5.69
CA ASN A 404 26.09 -7.24 -4.91
C ASN A 404 27.48 -7.60 -5.47
N VAL A 405 28.24 -6.58 -5.91
CA VAL A 405 29.58 -6.73 -6.50
C VAL A 405 30.68 -6.11 -5.63
N VAL A 406 30.34 -5.18 -4.74
CA VAL A 406 31.28 -4.56 -3.80
C VAL A 406 30.52 -4.23 -2.53
N GLU A 407 31.10 -4.58 -1.39
CA GLU A 407 30.61 -4.19 -0.08
C GLU A 407 31.78 -3.82 0.80
N GLN A 408 31.79 -2.59 1.32
CA GLN A 408 32.90 -2.09 2.12
C GLN A 408 32.45 -0.95 3.04
N THR A 409 33.14 -0.83 4.16
CA THR A 409 33.01 0.31 5.06
C THR A 409 33.94 1.45 4.60
N ILE A 410 33.39 2.64 4.40
CA ILE A 410 34.12 3.86 4.04
C ILE A 410 34.06 4.89 5.17
N GLN A 411 35.16 5.61 5.39
CA GLN A 411 35.23 6.73 6.34
C GLN A 411 35.16 8.07 5.59
N THR A 412 34.87 9.16 6.31
CA THR A 412 34.74 10.52 5.76
C THR A 412 35.90 10.83 4.81
N SER A 413 35.59 11.29 3.59
CA SER A 413 36.53 11.67 2.51
C SER A 413 37.33 10.55 1.82
N ARG A 414 36.87 9.29 1.87
CA ARG A 414 37.53 8.18 1.17
C ARG A 414 37.01 7.91 -0.23
N SER A 415 37.96 7.55 -1.09
CA SER A 415 37.71 6.99 -2.40
C SER A 415 37.87 5.48 -2.38
N ILE A 416 37.16 4.80 -3.28
CA ILE A 416 37.21 3.36 -3.45
C ILE A 416 37.82 3.04 -4.81
N SER A 417 38.53 1.92 -4.91
CA SER A 417 38.90 1.37 -6.21
C SER A 417 37.71 0.64 -6.83
N ILE A 418 37.45 0.94 -8.09
CA ILE A 418 36.50 0.24 -8.97
C ILE A 418 37.22 -0.34 -10.20
N GLN A 419 38.54 -0.46 -10.15
CA GLN A 419 39.35 -0.89 -11.29
C GLN A 419 38.98 -2.30 -11.78
N ASP A 420 38.62 -3.19 -10.86
CA ASP A 420 38.28 -4.59 -11.16
C ASP A 420 36.84 -4.76 -11.66
N LEU A 421 36.02 -3.69 -11.62
CA LEU A 421 34.67 -3.71 -12.16
C LEU A 421 34.69 -3.61 -13.69
N LYS A 422 33.85 -4.43 -14.33
CA LYS A 422 33.63 -4.33 -15.77
C LYS A 422 32.99 -2.98 -16.12
N LYS A 423 33.26 -2.46 -17.31
CA LYS A 423 32.57 -1.27 -17.84
C LYS A 423 31.06 -1.47 -17.81
N GLY A 424 30.31 -0.48 -17.35
CA GLY A 424 28.86 -0.61 -17.19
C GLY A 424 28.23 0.38 -16.21
N THR A 425 26.95 0.19 -15.96
CA THR A 425 26.19 0.93 -14.94
C THR A 425 26.06 0.09 -13.68
N TYR A 426 26.33 0.71 -12.55
CA TYR A 426 26.17 0.15 -11.21
C TYR A 426 25.25 1.04 -10.39
N TYR A 427 24.62 0.47 -9.37
CA TYR A 427 23.84 1.19 -8.39
C TYR A 427 24.53 1.11 -7.04
N TYR A 428 24.59 2.20 -6.31
CA TYR A 428 25.18 2.21 -4.97
C TYR A 428 24.11 2.39 -3.90
N ARG A 429 24.37 1.82 -2.72
CA ARG A 429 23.67 2.06 -1.46
C ARG A 429 24.71 2.41 -0.39
N ILE A 430 24.58 3.57 0.22
CA ILE A 430 25.40 4.04 1.34
C ILE A 430 24.50 4.04 2.58
N VAL A 431 24.91 3.32 3.62
CA VAL A 431 24.17 3.21 4.88
C VAL A 431 25.00 3.87 5.98
N THR A 432 24.43 4.84 6.68
CA THR A 432 25.00 5.49 7.88
C THR A 432 24.06 5.30 9.07
N GLU A 433 24.47 5.75 10.26
CA GLU A 433 23.75 5.56 11.55
C GLU A 433 22.28 6.05 11.57
N GLY A 434 21.86 6.85 10.60
CA GLY A 434 20.45 7.28 10.49
C GLY A 434 19.93 7.49 9.07
N ASN A 435 20.73 7.19 8.04
CA ASN A 435 20.38 7.51 6.66
C ASN A 435 20.78 6.39 5.69
N VAL A 436 19.95 6.19 4.67
CA VAL A 436 20.25 5.33 3.52
C VAL A 436 20.19 6.18 2.25
N GLN A 437 21.31 6.26 1.54
CA GLN A 437 21.39 6.94 0.25
C GLN A 437 21.60 5.93 -0.87
N THR A 438 20.90 6.10 -1.98
CA THR A 438 21.11 5.31 -3.20
C THR A 438 21.41 6.19 -4.40
N GLY A 439 22.15 5.67 -5.37
CA GLY A 439 22.35 6.36 -6.64
C GLY A 439 22.98 5.48 -7.71
N LYS A 440 23.42 6.12 -8.80
CA LYS A 440 23.97 5.46 -9.98
C LYS A 440 25.44 5.81 -10.18
N LEU A 441 26.26 4.82 -10.50
CA LEU A 441 27.66 4.94 -10.88
C LEU A 441 27.87 4.41 -12.30
N ILE A 442 28.61 5.14 -13.13
CA ILE A 442 29.01 4.73 -14.48
C ILE A 442 30.50 4.41 -14.46
N LYS A 443 30.83 3.15 -14.77
CA LYS A 443 32.22 2.67 -14.93
C LYS A 443 32.60 2.73 -16.41
N ASP A 444 33.60 3.54 -16.72
CA ASP A 444 34.12 3.77 -18.07
C ASP A 444 35.28 2.86 -18.48
#